data_AF-A0A3A9SXK1-F1
#
_entry.id   AF-A0A3A9SXK1-F1
#
_cell.length_a   1.000
_cell.length_b   1.000
_cell.length_c   1.000
_cell.angle_alpha   90.00
_cell.angle_beta   90.00
_cell.angle_gamma   90.00
#
_symmetry.space_group_name_H-M   'P 1'
#
loop_
_entity.id
_entity.type
_entity.pdbx_description
1 polymer ?
#
loop_
_entity_poly.entity_id
_entity_poly.type
_entity_poly.pdbx_seq_one_letter_code
_entity_poly.pdbx_strand_id
1 'polypeptide(L)'
;MNELVKIIKETVKPNFINIRTSLLTYDRNAICCGAPCWRWAYHALHSADKWFINPYDYDEPDFHEDGMDNPDNPTNVVLCDKMLLEYLDKVEKKTLDYLDSLTDEMLYEKPKDCPYTRMELVLRQYRHLSFHTGMLNAQTALATGKFPVWVSEESQVVDDGILFGRYRKKHIV
;
A
#
# COMPACT_ATOMS: atom_id res chain seq x y z
N MET A 1 -17.46 -21.14 1.10
CA MET A 1 -17.23 -20.55 2.44
C MET A 1 -16.09 -19.57 2.21
N ASN A 2 -16.25 -18.28 2.56
CA ASN A 2 -15.28 -17.22 2.17
C ASN A 2 -14.63 -16.58 3.41
N GLU A 3 -14.42 -17.38 4.45
CA GLU A 3 -13.95 -16.87 5.74
C GLU A 3 -12.49 -16.40 5.64
N LEU A 4 -11.64 -17.14 4.93
CA LEU A 4 -10.24 -16.76 4.75
C LEU A 4 -10.11 -15.50 3.89
N VAL A 5 -10.85 -15.41 2.78
CA VAL A 5 -10.89 -14.21 1.93
C VAL A 5 -11.37 -13.00 2.73
N LYS A 6 -12.39 -13.17 3.59
CA LYS A 6 -12.86 -12.11 4.48
C LYS A 6 -11.78 -11.65 5.46
N ILE A 7 -11.09 -12.57 6.13
CA ILE A 7 -9.98 -12.27 7.05
C ILE A 7 -8.86 -11.53 6.31
N ILE A 8 -8.50 -11.99 5.10
CA ILE A 8 -7.50 -11.32 4.25
C ILE A 8 -7.94 -9.89 3.96
N LYS A 9 -9.19 -9.68 3.53
CA LYS A 9 -9.72 -8.36 3.21
C LYS A 9 -9.68 -7.43 4.43
N GLU A 10 -10.13 -7.90 5.59
CA GLU A 10 -10.10 -7.14 6.85
C GLU A 10 -8.68 -6.79 7.29
N THR A 11 -7.69 -7.61 6.94
CA THR A 11 -6.27 -7.39 7.27
C THR A 11 -5.56 -6.50 6.24
N VAL A 12 -5.98 -6.53 4.98
CA VAL A 12 -5.42 -5.70 3.89
C VAL A 12 -5.87 -4.25 3.98
N LYS A 13 -7.11 -3.97 4.38
CA LYS A 13 -7.62 -2.61 4.52
C LYS A 13 -6.75 -1.71 5.43
N PRO A 14 -6.35 -2.13 6.64
CA PRO A 14 -5.40 -1.36 7.45
C PRO A 14 -4.10 -0.98 6.73
N ASN A 15 -3.56 -1.83 5.85
CA ASN A 15 -2.36 -1.46 5.09
C ASN A 15 -2.58 -0.25 4.20
N PHE A 16 -3.73 -0.18 3.51
CA PHE A 16 -4.09 0.98 2.69
C PHE A 16 -4.30 2.25 3.52
N ILE A 17 -4.93 2.13 4.69
CA ILE A 17 -5.06 3.24 5.65
C ILE A 17 -3.68 3.71 6.15
N ASN A 18 -2.79 2.79 6.47
CA ASN A 18 -1.47 3.11 7.00
C ASN A 18 -0.58 3.78 5.95
N ILE A 19 -0.54 3.27 4.71
CA ILE A 19 0.22 3.91 3.63
C ILE A 19 -0.40 5.26 3.26
N ARG A 20 -1.73 5.40 3.26
CA ARG A 20 -2.40 6.71 3.09
C ARG A 20 -1.93 7.70 4.15
N THR A 21 -1.89 7.28 5.40
CA THR A 21 -1.39 8.11 6.51
C THR A 21 0.06 8.52 6.26
N SER A 22 0.93 7.58 5.83
CA SER A 22 2.31 7.91 5.47
C SER A 22 2.39 8.98 4.37
N LEU A 23 1.60 8.87 3.31
CA LEU A 23 1.56 9.87 2.22
C LEU A 23 1.07 11.24 2.69
N LEU A 24 0.23 11.29 3.71
CA LEU A 24 -0.27 12.54 4.28
C LEU A 24 0.71 13.20 5.27
N THR A 25 1.70 12.46 5.78
CA THR A 25 2.60 12.95 6.83
C THR A 25 4.07 13.05 6.43
N TYR A 26 4.51 12.29 5.44
CA TYR A 26 5.91 12.25 5.02
C TYR A 26 6.38 13.57 4.41
N ASP A 27 7.70 13.78 4.41
CA ASP A 27 8.31 14.76 3.51
C ASP A 27 8.59 14.08 2.18
N ARG A 28 7.77 14.41 1.18
CA ARG A 28 7.85 13.90 -0.18
C ARG A 28 9.26 14.00 -0.79
N ASN A 29 9.98 15.08 -0.48
CA ASN A 29 11.27 15.40 -1.09
C ASN A 29 12.46 14.97 -0.23
N ALA A 30 12.22 14.47 1.00
CA ALA A 30 13.28 13.92 1.82
C ALA A 30 13.98 12.77 1.10
N ILE A 31 15.30 12.71 1.24
CA ILE A 31 16.10 11.67 0.60
C ILE A 31 16.10 10.41 1.47
N CYS A 32 15.70 9.29 0.88
CA CYS A 32 15.77 7.96 1.45
C CYS A 32 16.53 7.06 0.47
N CYS A 33 17.63 6.45 0.94
CA CYS A 33 18.47 5.56 0.12
C CYS A 33 18.88 6.16 -1.24
N GLY A 34 19.15 7.48 -1.30
CA GLY A 34 19.60 8.16 -2.52
C GLY A 34 18.48 8.68 -3.45
N ALA A 35 17.21 8.40 -3.15
CA ALA A 35 16.07 8.86 -3.93
C ALA A 35 15.07 9.65 -3.05
N PRO A 36 14.31 10.62 -3.61
CA PRO A 36 13.24 11.30 -2.87
C PRO A 36 12.14 10.31 -2.45
N CYS A 37 11.59 10.49 -1.26
CA CYS A 37 10.62 9.57 -0.64
C CYS A 37 9.40 9.27 -1.52
N TRP A 38 8.96 10.19 -2.37
CA TRP A 38 7.85 9.93 -3.30
C TRP A 38 8.10 8.77 -4.26
N ARG A 39 9.36 8.50 -4.64
CA ARG A 39 9.69 7.37 -5.49
C ARG A 39 9.50 6.05 -4.77
N TRP A 40 9.82 6.00 -3.49
CA TRP A 40 9.57 4.84 -2.65
C TRP A 40 8.08 4.62 -2.38
N ALA A 41 7.33 5.71 -2.19
CA ALA A 41 5.88 5.66 -2.14
C ALA A 41 5.30 5.09 -3.45
N TYR A 42 5.72 5.61 -4.59
CA TYR A 42 5.30 5.12 -5.89
C TYR A 42 5.65 3.64 -6.10
N HIS A 43 6.88 3.23 -5.82
CA HIS A 43 7.32 1.84 -5.86
C HIS A 43 6.41 0.90 -5.05
N ALA A 44 6.04 1.31 -3.84
CA ALA A 44 5.15 0.55 -2.98
C ALA A 44 3.74 0.40 -3.59
N LEU A 45 3.17 1.49 -4.09
CA LEU A 45 1.83 1.49 -4.68
C LEU A 45 1.79 0.71 -6.00
N HIS A 46 2.78 0.90 -6.86
CA HIS A 46 2.90 0.20 -8.13
C HIS A 46 3.09 -1.30 -7.94
N SER A 47 3.94 -1.71 -6.98
CA SER A 47 4.10 -3.12 -6.67
C SER A 47 2.79 -3.74 -6.18
N ALA A 48 2.05 -3.04 -5.31
CA ALA A 48 0.74 -3.48 -4.86
C ALA A 48 -0.26 -3.61 -6.03
N ASP A 49 -0.30 -2.65 -6.95
CA ASP A 49 -1.19 -2.69 -8.12
C ASP A 49 -0.91 -3.88 -9.05
N LYS A 50 0.38 -4.09 -9.35
CA LYS A 50 0.85 -5.11 -10.29
C LYS A 50 0.81 -6.51 -9.70
N TRP A 51 1.36 -6.68 -8.51
CA TRP A 51 1.68 -8.00 -7.97
C TRP A 51 0.63 -8.58 -7.03
N PHE A 52 -0.37 -7.80 -6.59
CA PHE A 52 -1.39 -8.33 -5.69
C PHE A 52 -2.32 -9.32 -6.40
N ILE A 53 -2.58 -9.09 -7.69
CA ILE A 53 -3.57 -9.84 -8.49
C ILE A 53 -2.89 -10.79 -9.47
N ASN A 54 -2.23 -10.25 -10.50
CA ASN A 54 -1.49 -11.02 -11.49
C ASN A 54 -0.43 -10.14 -12.16
N PRO A 55 0.86 -10.29 -11.83
CA PRO A 55 1.92 -9.46 -12.42
C PRO A 55 2.17 -9.73 -13.91
N TYR A 56 1.61 -10.82 -14.46
CA TYR A 56 1.72 -11.20 -15.87
C TYR A 56 0.53 -10.74 -16.72
N ASP A 57 -0.48 -10.14 -16.09
CA ASP A 57 -1.68 -9.60 -16.75
C ASP A 57 -2.00 -8.25 -16.08
N TYR A 58 -1.25 -7.23 -16.49
CA TYR A 58 -1.23 -5.93 -15.83
C TYR A 58 -0.97 -4.81 -16.83
N ASP A 59 -1.79 -3.76 -16.75
CA ASP A 59 -1.62 -2.52 -17.48
C ASP A 59 -0.98 -1.46 -16.57
N GLU A 60 0.08 -0.84 -17.07
CA GLU A 60 0.77 0.26 -16.39
C GLU A 60 -0.14 1.51 -16.30
N PRO A 61 -0.08 2.32 -15.22
CA PRO A 61 -0.84 3.56 -15.15
C PRO A 61 -0.30 4.57 -16.17
N ASP A 62 -1.17 5.44 -16.71
CA ASP A 62 -0.84 6.37 -17.82
C ASP A 62 0.40 7.27 -17.59
N PHE A 63 0.75 7.53 -16.33
CA PHE A 63 1.90 8.36 -15.97
C PHE A 63 3.22 7.56 -15.80
N HIS A 64 3.19 6.23 -15.94
CA HIS A 64 4.34 5.36 -15.76
C HIS A 64 5.32 5.49 -16.94
N GLU A 65 6.60 5.68 -16.62
CA GLU A 65 7.71 5.50 -17.56
C GLU A 65 8.39 4.15 -17.30
N ASP A 66 8.93 3.51 -18.35
CA ASP A 66 9.62 2.23 -18.22
C ASP A 66 10.75 2.29 -17.16
N GLY A 67 10.69 1.36 -16.20
CA GLY A 67 11.64 1.28 -15.09
C GLY A 67 11.43 2.29 -13.95
N MET A 68 10.40 3.15 -14.01
CA MET A 68 10.07 4.13 -12.96
C MET A 68 9.70 3.46 -11.63
N ASP A 69 9.26 2.21 -11.67
CA ASP A 69 8.94 1.40 -10.49
C ASP A 69 10.17 1.07 -9.65
N ASN A 70 11.38 1.19 -10.18
CA ASN A 70 12.61 1.15 -9.39
C ASN A 70 13.02 2.58 -8.96
N PRO A 71 13.04 2.90 -7.65
CA PRO A 71 13.37 4.23 -7.15
C PRO A 71 14.75 4.75 -7.58
N ASP A 72 15.69 3.85 -7.87
CA ASP A 72 17.06 4.17 -8.28
C ASP A 72 17.16 4.58 -9.76
N ASN A 73 16.18 4.23 -10.58
CA ASN A 73 16.20 4.53 -12.01
C ASN A 73 15.84 6.01 -12.26
N PRO A 74 16.46 6.69 -13.24
CA PRO A 74 16.04 8.03 -13.62
C PRO A 74 14.61 8.02 -14.19
N THR A 75 13.87 9.11 -13.99
CA THR A 75 12.56 9.35 -14.62
C THR A 75 12.38 10.86 -14.80
N ASN A 76 11.67 11.26 -15.85
CA ASN A 76 11.29 12.66 -16.09
C ASN A 76 9.97 13.03 -15.40
N VAL A 77 9.23 12.03 -14.91
CA VAL A 77 7.98 12.22 -14.17
C VAL A 77 8.30 12.53 -12.70
N VAL A 78 7.60 13.53 -12.15
CA VAL A 78 7.65 13.85 -10.72
C VAL A 78 6.22 13.82 -10.20
N LEU A 79 5.93 12.83 -9.36
CA LEU A 79 4.60 12.67 -8.78
C LEU A 79 4.42 13.59 -7.58
N CYS A 80 3.31 14.32 -7.55
CA CYS A 80 2.89 15.05 -6.36
C CYS A 80 2.01 14.18 -5.45
N ASP A 81 1.81 14.63 -4.21
CA ASP A 81 1.06 13.87 -3.20
C ASP A 81 -0.38 13.59 -3.64
N LYS A 82 -1.01 14.55 -4.34
CA LYS A 82 -2.35 14.36 -4.93
C LYS A 82 -2.38 13.20 -5.93
N MET A 83 -1.40 13.12 -6.84
CA MET A 83 -1.33 12.04 -7.82
C MET A 83 -1.11 10.68 -7.16
N LEU A 84 -0.27 10.63 -6.12
CA LEU A 84 -0.03 9.41 -5.35
C LEU A 84 -1.27 8.96 -4.57
N LEU A 85 -2.00 9.89 -3.96
CA LEU A 85 -3.26 9.59 -3.25
C LEU A 85 -4.36 9.12 -4.21
N GLU A 86 -4.51 9.78 -5.36
CA GLU A 86 -5.46 9.35 -6.40
C GLU A 86 -5.10 7.98 -6.97
N TYR A 87 -3.81 7.68 -7.12
CA TYR A 87 -3.36 6.35 -7.53
C TYR A 87 -3.63 5.31 -6.44
N LEU A 88 -3.32 5.62 -5.19
CA LEU A 88 -3.64 4.78 -4.04
C LEU A 88 -5.14 4.44 -3.98
N ASP A 89 -6.04 5.40 -4.20
CA ASP A 89 -7.49 5.17 -4.24
C ASP A 89 -7.87 4.11 -5.30
N LYS A 90 -7.25 4.19 -6.49
CA LYS A 90 -7.48 3.23 -7.58
C LYS A 90 -6.96 1.84 -7.22
N VAL A 91 -5.76 1.75 -6.66
CA VAL A 91 -5.14 0.48 -6.24
C VAL A 91 -5.97 -0.17 -5.13
N GLU A 92 -6.32 0.59 -4.09
CA GLU A 92 -7.16 0.12 -2.98
C GLU A 92 -8.48 -0.43 -3.49
N LYS A 93 -9.19 0.33 -4.33
CA LYS A 93 -10.46 -0.12 -4.91
C LYS A 93 -10.27 -1.42 -5.73
N LYS A 94 -9.31 -1.45 -6.65
CA LYS A 94 -9.02 -2.62 -7.49
C LYS A 94 -8.71 -3.85 -6.65
N THR A 95 -7.91 -3.71 -5.59
CA THR A 95 -7.58 -4.78 -4.66
C THR A 95 -8.80 -5.29 -3.89
N LEU A 96 -9.65 -4.40 -3.36
CA LEU A 96 -10.83 -4.80 -2.60
C LEU A 96 -11.89 -5.45 -3.49
N ASP A 97 -12.13 -4.91 -4.70
CA ASP A 97 -13.02 -5.51 -5.69
C ASP A 97 -12.55 -6.92 -6.07
N TYR A 98 -11.22 -7.10 -6.27
CA TYR A 98 -10.64 -8.40 -6.54
C TYR A 98 -10.89 -9.39 -5.40
N LEU A 99 -10.62 -9.00 -4.15
CA LEU A 99 -10.87 -9.86 -2.99
C LEU A 99 -12.36 -10.24 -2.88
N ASP A 100 -13.28 -9.33 -3.20
CA ASP A 100 -14.72 -9.63 -3.23
C ASP A 100 -15.12 -10.66 -4.29
N SER A 101 -14.32 -10.81 -5.35
CA SER A 101 -14.53 -11.81 -6.39
C SER A 101 -14.02 -13.22 -6.04
N LEU A 102 -13.22 -13.36 -4.98
CA LEU A 102 -12.59 -14.63 -4.63
C LEU A 102 -13.45 -15.49 -3.72
N THR A 103 -13.31 -16.81 -3.87
CA THR A 103 -13.66 -17.78 -2.82
C THR A 103 -12.40 -18.28 -2.11
N ASP A 104 -12.54 -18.92 -0.95
CA ASP A 104 -11.39 -19.47 -0.22
C ASP A 104 -10.63 -20.52 -1.05
N GLU A 105 -11.33 -21.28 -1.88
CA GLU A 105 -10.71 -22.29 -2.77
C GLU A 105 -9.82 -21.66 -3.84
N MET A 106 -10.22 -20.50 -4.38
CA MET A 106 -9.44 -19.79 -5.40
C MET A 106 -8.07 -19.31 -4.86
N LEU A 107 -7.91 -19.17 -3.54
CA LEU A 107 -6.64 -18.79 -2.93
C LEU A 107 -5.50 -19.77 -3.23
N TYR A 108 -5.82 -21.05 -3.45
CA TYR A 108 -4.85 -22.11 -3.78
C TYR A 108 -4.46 -22.16 -5.26
N GLU A 109 -5.26 -21.54 -6.12
CA GLU A 109 -5.04 -21.53 -7.55
C GLU A 109 -4.02 -20.46 -7.96
N LYS A 110 -3.42 -20.66 -9.13
CA LYS A 110 -2.51 -19.71 -9.75
C LYS A 110 -3.26 -18.87 -10.80
N PRO A 111 -3.09 -17.53 -10.84
CA PRO A 111 -3.55 -16.74 -11.97
C PRO A 111 -2.94 -17.23 -13.30
N LYS A 112 -3.55 -16.84 -14.42
CA LYS A 112 -3.05 -17.19 -15.75
C LYS A 112 -1.59 -16.77 -15.91
N ASP A 113 -0.77 -17.70 -16.41
CA ASP A 113 0.67 -17.53 -16.67
C ASP A 113 1.52 -17.15 -15.44
N CYS A 114 0.94 -17.21 -14.24
CA CYS A 114 1.61 -16.89 -12.99
C CYS A 114 2.09 -18.17 -12.29
N PRO A 115 3.35 -18.23 -11.82
CA PRO A 115 3.86 -19.40 -11.11
C PRO A 115 3.43 -19.45 -9.63
N TYR A 116 2.87 -18.37 -9.10
CA TYR A 116 2.49 -18.21 -7.69
C TYR A 116 0.99 -18.36 -7.49
N THR A 117 0.60 -18.85 -6.32
CA THR A 117 -0.83 -18.89 -5.95
C THR A 117 -1.34 -17.49 -5.62
N ARG A 118 -2.66 -17.28 -5.69
CA ARG A 118 -3.29 -16.01 -5.26
C ARG A 118 -2.92 -15.69 -3.80
N MET A 119 -2.90 -16.69 -2.92
CA MET A 119 -2.49 -16.49 -1.53
C MET A 119 -1.02 -16.04 -1.39
N GLU A 120 -0.11 -16.62 -2.17
CA GLU A 120 1.29 -16.19 -2.17
C GLU A 120 1.45 -14.73 -2.63
N LEU A 121 0.70 -14.32 -3.65
CA LEU A 121 0.70 -12.93 -4.14
C LEU A 121 0.19 -11.97 -3.06
N VAL A 122 -0.95 -12.29 -2.42
CA VAL A 122 -1.50 -11.53 -1.29
C VAL A 122 -0.48 -11.35 -0.17
N LEU A 123 0.15 -12.45 0.29
CA LEU A 123 1.12 -12.40 1.39
C LEU A 123 2.40 -11.65 1.04
N ARG A 124 2.85 -11.71 -0.23
CA ARG A 124 4.01 -10.94 -0.70
C ARG A 124 3.71 -9.45 -0.64
N GLN A 125 2.55 -9.03 -1.16
CA GLN A 125 2.17 -7.62 -1.19
C GLN A 125 1.80 -7.06 0.18
N TYR A 126 1.17 -7.88 1.04
CA TYR A 126 0.92 -7.49 2.42
C TYR A 126 2.22 -7.09 3.15
N ARG A 127 3.28 -7.89 3.01
CA ARG A 127 4.58 -7.62 3.63
C ARG A 127 5.33 -6.48 2.95
N HIS A 128 5.30 -6.40 1.63
CA HIS A 128 5.98 -5.35 0.86
C HIS A 128 5.42 -3.96 1.18
N LEU A 129 4.09 -3.82 1.15
CA LEU A 129 3.43 -2.55 1.46
C LEU A 129 3.68 -2.15 2.92
N SER A 130 3.63 -3.10 3.86
CA SER A 130 3.95 -2.86 5.27
C SER A 130 5.39 -2.37 5.48
N PHE A 131 6.35 -2.97 4.78
CA PHE A 131 7.76 -2.59 4.85
C PHE A 131 7.97 -1.13 4.40
N HIS A 132 7.45 -0.76 3.23
CA HIS A 132 7.59 0.61 2.73
C HIS A 132 6.82 1.63 3.57
N THR A 133 5.65 1.26 4.10
CA THR A 133 4.91 2.10 5.06
C THR A 133 5.76 2.40 6.30
N GLY A 134 6.40 1.37 6.88
CA GLY A 134 7.31 1.53 8.01
C GLY A 134 8.49 2.44 7.70
N MET A 135 9.07 2.32 6.51
CA MET A 135 10.16 3.18 6.04
C MET A 135 9.75 4.65 5.93
N LEU A 136 8.60 4.95 5.32
CA LEU A 136 8.07 6.31 5.19
C LEU A 136 7.69 6.91 6.56
N ASN A 137 7.10 6.09 7.43
CA ASN A 137 6.79 6.49 8.81
C ASN A 137 8.06 6.79 9.61
N ALA A 138 9.14 6.03 9.40
CA ALA A 138 10.43 6.30 10.05
C ALA A 138 11.02 7.64 9.60
N GLN A 139 10.95 7.96 8.31
CA GLN A 139 11.34 9.28 7.80
C GLN A 139 10.55 10.39 8.50
N THR A 140 9.22 10.25 8.58
CA THR A 140 8.36 11.21 9.27
C THR A 140 8.73 11.36 10.74
N ALA A 141 8.95 10.24 11.43
CA ALA A 141 9.28 10.22 12.86
C ALA A 141 10.62 10.91 13.15
N LEU A 142 11.63 10.70 12.29
CA LEU A 142 12.92 11.36 12.41
C LEU A 142 12.81 12.87 12.16
N ALA A 143 12.04 13.28 11.15
CA ALA A 143 11.90 14.69 10.79
C ALA A 143 11.07 15.50 11.79
N THR A 144 10.04 14.89 12.38
CA THR A 144 9.03 15.60 13.18
C THR A 144 9.05 15.28 14.68
N GLY A 145 9.76 14.22 15.08
CA GLY A 145 9.66 13.66 16.44
C GLY A 145 8.31 13.00 16.75
N LYS A 146 7.42 12.83 15.76
CA LYS A 146 6.07 12.26 15.91
C LYS A 146 5.91 11.04 15.02
N PHE A 147 5.32 9.98 15.57
CA PHE A 147 5.00 8.79 14.79
C PHE A 147 3.61 8.94 14.16
N PRO A 148 3.45 8.70 12.84
CA PRO A 148 2.15 8.65 12.20
C PRO A 148 1.22 7.64 12.87
N VAL A 149 -0.09 7.84 12.78
CA VAL A 149 -1.06 6.85 13.27
C VAL A 149 -0.82 5.51 12.57
N TRP A 150 -0.85 4.43 13.34
CA TRP A 150 -0.86 3.07 12.82
C TRP A 150 -2.14 2.36 13.24
N VAL A 151 -2.74 1.66 12.28
CA VAL A 151 -3.99 0.93 12.43
C VAL A 151 -3.71 -0.55 12.19
N SER A 152 -4.11 -1.39 13.13
CA SER A 152 -4.06 -2.85 12.97
C SER A 152 -5.39 -3.44 12.51
N GLU A 153 -6.49 -2.74 12.76
CA GLU A 153 -7.86 -3.17 12.46
C GLU A 153 -8.68 -1.94 12.04
N GLU A 154 -9.42 -2.03 10.93
CA GLU A 154 -10.21 -0.91 10.39
C GLU A 154 -11.21 -0.34 11.42
N SER A 155 -11.78 -1.18 12.29
CA SER A 155 -12.72 -0.73 13.34
C SER A 155 -12.08 0.17 14.41
N GLN A 156 -10.75 0.34 14.40
CA GLN A 156 -10.01 1.24 15.27
C GLN A 156 -9.76 2.62 14.62
N VAL A 157 -10.12 2.79 13.33
CA VAL A 157 -10.01 4.06 12.62
C VAL A 157 -11.01 5.05 13.20
N VAL A 158 -10.51 6.24 13.52
CA VAL A 158 -11.33 7.41 13.85
C VAL A 158 -10.99 8.46 12.80
N ASP A 159 -11.94 8.78 11.93
CA ASP A 159 -11.79 9.80 10.89
C ASP A 159 -12.04 11.21 11.45
N ASP A 160 -11.08 11.69 12.24
CA ASP A 160 -11.10 13.02 12.86
C ASP A 160 -9.97 13.93 12.33
N GLY A 161 -9.31 13.52 11.25
CA GLY A 161 -8.19 14.24 10.64
C GLY A 161 -6.87 14.19 11.43
N ILE A 162 -6.77 13.48 12.56
CA ILE A 162 -5.53 13.38 13.32
C ILE A 162 -4.59 12.33 12.67
N LEU A 163 -3.43 12.79 12.22
CA LEU A 163 -2.46 11.93 11.51
C LEU A 163 -1.31 11.42 12.37
N PHE A 164 -1.19 11.87 13.63
CA PHE A 164 -0.11 11.50 14.54
C PHE A 164 -0.63 10.91 15.84
N GLY A 165 0.06 9.89 16.35
CA GLY A 165 -0.34 9.19 17.58
C GLY A 165 -0.31 7.68 17.38
N ARG A 166 0.81 7.06 17.80
CA ARG A 166 1.22 5.68 17.51
C ARG A 166 0.12 4.62 17.59
N TYR A 167 -0.79 4.76 18.56
CA TYR A 167 -1.97 3.90 18.72
C TYR A 167 -3.17 4.76 19.10
N ARG A 168 -4.26 4.64 18.34
CA ARG A 168 -5.56 5.21 18.71
C ARG A 168 -6.17 4.30 19.77
N LYS A 169 -6.32 4.78 21.01
CA LYS A 169 -7.10 4.06 22.02
C LYS A 169 -8.56 4.10 21.59
N LYS A 170 -9.21 2.94 21.36
CA LYS A 170 -10.67 2.86 21.40
C LYS A 170 -11.09 3.43 22.76
N HIS A 171 -11.92 4.47 22.77
CA HIS A 171 -12.75 4.73 23.95
C HIS A 171 -13.66 3.51 24.09
N ILE A 172 -13.28 2.57 24.95
CA ILE A 172 -14.17 1.51 25.38
C ILE A 172 -15.23 2.24 26.20
N VAL A 173 -16.42 2.41 25.61
CA VAL A 173 -17.64 2.77 26.34
C VAL A 173 -18.25 1.48 26.86
#